data_AF-A0A1C6HVP9-F1
#
_entry.id   AF-A0A1C6HVP9-F1
#
_cell.length_a   1.000
_cell.length_b   1.000
_cell.length_c   1.000
_cell.angle_alpha   90.00
_cell.angle_beta   90.00
_cell.angle_gamma   90.00
#
_symmetry.space_group_name_H-M   'P 1'
#
loop_
_entity.id
_entity.type
_entity.pdbx_description
1 polymer ?
#
loop_
_entity_poly.entity_id
_entity_poly.type
_entity_poly.pdbx_seq_one_letter_code
_entity_poly.pdbx_strand_id
1 'polypeptide(L)'
;MGIDELCALPVADLAAPDSALFLWATFPQLPEALRLIKAWGFQYKSVAFVWLKKNRKADSWFYGLGFWTRGNAEVCLLATKGHPKRQAANIHQFIISPIEAHSKKPDEAREKIVALMGDLPRVELFARQTPPGWDVWGNEVESTVPDFGTNCPEVPGARKEVDPCPM
;
A
#
# COMPACT_ATOMS: atom_id res chain seq x y z
N MET A 1 12.53 4.24 7.26
CA MET A 1 13.36 3.40 6.38
C MET A 1 13.73 4.20 5.16
N GLY A 2 14.99 4.19 4.79
CA GLY A 2 15.46 4.72 3.52
C GLY A 2 15.16 3.77 2.35
N ILE A 3 15.29 4.24 1.12
CA ILE A 3 15.04 3.43 -0.08
C ILE A 3 15.94 2.19 -0.16
N ASP A 4 17.19 2.29 0.29
CA ASP A 4 18.13 1.16 0.24
C ASP A 4 17.74 0.05 1.24
N GLU A 5 17.26 0.42 2.44
CA GLU A 5 16.71 -0.52 3.43
C GLU A 5 15.44 -1.19 2.89
N LEU A 6 14.56 -0.43 2.23
CA LEU A 6 13.35 -0.98 1.60
C LEU A 6 13.71 -1.98 0.50
N CYS A 7 14.70 -1.66 -0.33
CA CYS A 7 15.18 -2.55 -1.39
C CYS A 7 15.82 -3.83 -0.85
N ALA A 8 16.38 -3.80 0.37
CA ALA A 8 17.00 -4.94 1.03
C ALA A 8 16.00 -5.89 1.70
N LEU A 9 14.72 -5.51 1.82
CA LEU A 9 13.70 -6.39 2.37
C LEU A 9 13.53 -7.65 1.50
N PRO A 10 13.45 -8.85 2.11
CA PRO A 10 13.35 -10.13 1.39
C PRO A 10 11.93 -10.39 0.87
N VAL A 11 11.26 -9.39 0.30
CA VAL A 11 9.89 -9.51 -0.26
C VAL A 11 9.85 -10.56 -1.38
N ALA A 12 10.96 -10.74 -2.09
CA ALA A 12 11.07 -11.76 -3.12
C ALA A 12 10.88 -13.19 -2.60
N ASP A 13 11.19 -13.44 -1.32
CA ASP A 13 11.09 -14.75 -0.66
C ASP A 13 9.65 -15.05 -0.20
N LEU A 14 8.86 -14.00 0.09
CA LEU A 14 7.41 -14.15 0.33
C LEU A 14 6.62 -14.34 -0.97
N ALA A 15 7.11 -13.77 -2.07
CA ALA A 15 6.38 -13.72 -3.33
C ALA A 15 6.41 -15.06 -4.07
N ALA A 16 5.22 -15.64 -4.29
CA ALA A 16 5.04 -16.80 -5.18
C ALA A 16 5.62 -16.54 -6.59
N PRO A 17 6.04 -17.59 -7.32
CA PRO A 17 6.64 -17.45 -8.65
C PRO A 17 5.78 -16.65 -9.64
N ASP A 18 4.46 -16.87 -9.59
CA ASP A 18 3.45 -16.08 -10.29
C ASP A 18 2.66 -15.25 -9.28
N SER A 19 2.95 -13.94 -9.20
CA SER A 19 2.33 -13.05 -8.23
C SER A 19 2.24 -11.61 -8.73
N ALA A 20 1.33 -10.85 -8.14
CA ALA A 20 1.13 -9.44 -8.42
C ALA A 20 1.50 -8.58 -7.20
N LEU A 21 2.13 -7.44 -7.46
CA LEU A 21 2.46 -6.42 -6.48
C LEU A 21 1.64 -5.17 -6.75
N PHE A 22 0.97 -4.68 -5.71
CA PHE A 22 0.23 -3.42 -5.70
C PHE A 22 0.95 -2.44 -4.77
N LEU A 23 1.65 -1.47 -5.35
CA LEU A 23 2.54 -0.57 -4.60
C LEU A 23 2.00 0.87 -4.63
N TRP A 24 1.58 1.38 -3.48
CA TRP A 24 1.22 2.79 -3.33
C TRP A 24 2.46 3.68 -3.41
N ALA A 25 2.39 4.74 -4.22
CA ALA A 25 3.45 5.73 -4.36
C ALA A 25 2.85 7.14 -4.49
N THR A 26 3.59 8.12 -3.97
CA THR A 26 3.35 9.53 -4.31
C THR A 26 4.07 9.87 -5.63
N PHE A 27 3.54 10.81 -6.41
CA PHE A 27 4.14 11.19 -7.70
C PHE A 27 5.64 11.53 -7.63
N PRO A 28 6.13 12.26 -6.61
CA PRO A 28 7.56 12.58 -6.50
C PRO A 28 8.43 11.36 -6.20
N GLN A 29 7.85 10.30 -5.63
CA GLN A 29 8.54 9.08 -5.23
C GLN A 29 8.47 7.99 -6.30
N LEU A 30 7.90 8.27 -7.48
CA LEU A 30 7.83 7.31 -8.59
C LEU A 30 9.20 6.73 -9.01
N PRO A 31 10.29 7.51 -9.10
CA PRO A 31 11.60 6.94 -9.44
C PRO A 31 12.04 5.87 -8.43
N GLU A 32 11.86 6.12 -7.15
CA GLU A 32 12.20 5.19 -6.07
C GLU A 32 11.25 3.99 -6.02
N ALA A 33 9.95 4.20 -6.24
CA ALA A 33 8.97 3.12 -6.32
C ALA A 33 9.28 2.14 -7.47
N LEU A 34 9.70 2.64 -8.63
CA LEU A 34 10.11 1.81 -9.76
C LEU A 34 11.42 1.04 -9.46
N ARG A 35 12.36 1.69 -8.76
CA ARG A 35 13.58 1.03 -8.27
C ARG A 35 13.24 -0.10 -7.29
N LEU A 36 12.32 0.14 -6.36
CA LEU A 36 11.88 -0.82 -5.36
C LEU A 36 11.19 -2.04 -5.98
N ILE A 37 10.28 -1.81 -6.94
CA ILE A 37 9.63 -2.88 -7.72
C ILE A 37 10.68 -3.81 -8.32
N LYS A 38 11.72 -3.26 -8.95
CA LYS A 38 12.80 -4.03 -9.54
C LYS A 38 13.62 -4.78 -8.50
N ALA A 39 13.96 -4.13 -7.38
CA ALA A 39 14.74 -4.74 -6.30
C ALA A 39 14.03 -5.95 -5.68
N TRP A 40 12.70 -5.89 -5.53
CA TRP A 40 11.88 -7.01 -5.05
C TRP A 40 11.62 -8.10 -6.12
N GLY A 41 12.19 -7.98 -7.32
CA GLY A 41 12.08 -8.99 -8.38
C GLY A 41 10.78 -8.94 -9.18
N PHE A 42 10.05 -7.82 -9.14
CA PHE A 42 8.85 -7.62 -9.93
C PHE A 42 9.13 -6.77 -11.18
N GLN A 43 8.30 -6.94 -12.20
CA GLN A 43 8.29 -6.10 -13.39
C GLN A 43 7.09 -5.16 -13.36
N TYR A 44 7.34 -3.85 -13.38
CA TYR A 44 6.30 -2.84 -13.52
C TYR A 44 5.46 -3.08 -14.79
N LYS A 45 4.13 -2.93 -14.68
CA LYS A 45 3.18 -3.08 -15.79
C LYS A 45 2.44 -1.79 -16.09
N SER A 46 1.76 -1.23 -15.09
CA SER A 46 0.93 -0.03 -15.26
C SER A 46 0.54 0.54 -13.90
N VAL A 47 -0.29 1.58 -13.88
CA VAL A 47 -1.03 1.99 -12.68
C VAL A 47 -2.21 1.03 -12.47
N ALA A 48 -2.31 0.40 -11.30
CA ALA A 48 -3.49 -0.36 -10.90
C ALA A 48 -4.66 0.59 -10.58
N PHE A 49 -4.40 1.57 -9.71
CA PHE A 49 -5.43 2.49 -9.22
C PHE A 49 -4.92 3.93 -9.13
N VAL A 50 -5.81 4.87 -9.36
CA VAL A 50 -5.62 6.30 -9.10
C VAL A 50 -6.64 6.73 -8.06
N TRP A 51 -6.16 7.07 -6.87
CA TRP A 51 -7.00 7.59 -5.80
C TRP A 51 -7.16 9.11 -5.94
N LEU A 52 -8.35 9.55 -6.33
CA LEU A 52 -8.74 10.96 -6.35
C LEU A 52 -9.31 11.32 -4.98
N LYS A 53 -8.64 12.25 -4.30
CA LYS A 53 -8.90 12.54 -2.88
C LYS A 53 -9.99 13.60 -2.72
N LYS A 54 -11.05 13.27 -1.97
CA LYS A 54 -12.06 14.25 -1.53
C LYS A 54 -11.76 14.75 -0.12
N ASN A 55 -12.30 15.92 0.24
CA ASN A 55 -12.26 16.42 1.61
C ASN A 55 -13.15 15.58 2.53
N ARG A 56 -12.78 15.49 3.81
CA ARG A 56 -13.51 14.72 4.84
C ARG A 56 -14.92 15.25 5.12
N LYS A 57 -15.05 16.57 5.13
CA LYS A 57 -16.23 17.28 5.63
C LYS A 57 -16.99 18.06 4.57
N ALA A 58 -16.43 18.18 3.36
CA ALA A 58 -16.98 18.99 2.29
C ALA A 58 -17.00 18.20 0.99
N ASP A 59 -18.06 18.38 0.19
CA ASP A 59 -18.17 17.76 -1.12
C ASP A 59 -17.31 18.50 -2.16
N SER A 60 -16.00 18.37 -2.00
CA SER A 60 -14.98 19.05 -2.81
C SER A 60 -13.67 18.25 -2.83
N TRP A 61 -12.78 18.62 -3.75
CA TRP A 61 -11.46 18.00 -3.89
C TRP A 61 -10.50 18.41 -2.78
N PHE A 62 -9.73 17.44 -2.28
CA PHE A 62 -8.60 17.71 -1.39
C PHE A 62 -7.39 18.17 -2.21
N TYR A 63 -6.73 19.22 -1.76
CA TYR A 63 -5.50 19.74 -2.37
C TYR A 63 -4.39 19.78 -1.34
N GLY A 64 -3.55 18.74 -1.38
CA GLY A 64 -2.33 18.67 -0.59
C GLY A 64 -1.25 19.62 -1.07
N LEU A 65 -0.12 19.54 -0.37
CA LEU A 65 1.12 20.14 -0.84
C LEU A 65 1.60 19.41 -2.10
N GLY A 66 2.39 20.10 -2.91
CA GLY A 66 3.11 19.50 -4.02
C GLY A 66 4.24 20.42 -4.46
N PHE A 67 5.09 19.92 -5.33
CA PHE A 67 6.28 20.63 -5.78
C PHE A 67 5.92 21.70 -6.82
N TRP A 68 5.41 21.27 -7.96
CA TRP A 68 5.07 22.15 -9.09
C TRP A 68 3.56 22.38 -9.23
N THR A 69 2.74 21.41 -8.79
CA THR A 69 1.27 21.47 -8.78
C THR A 69 0.74 21.04 -7.42
N ARG A 70 -0.51 21.40 -7.10
CA ARG A 70 -1.16 20.94 -5.87
C ARG A 70 -1.55 19.47 -6.01
N GLY A 71 -0.98 18.61 -5.17
CA GLY A 71 -1.25 17.17 -5.21
C GLY A 71 -2.66 16.85 -4.70
N ASN A 72 -3.47 16.22 -5.53
CA ASN A 72 -4.85 15.81 -5.21
C ASN A 72 -5.10 14.31 -5.44
N ALA A 73 -4.07 13.57 -5.87
CA ALA A 73 -4.16 12.15 -6.15
C ALA A 73 -2.96 11.37 -5.61
N GLU A 74 -3.13 10.06 -5.43
CA GLU A 74 -2.07 9.07 -5.22
C GLU A 74 -2.26 7.90 -6.20
N VAL A 75 -1.17 7.24 -6.57
CA VAL A 75 -1.21 6.10 -7.49
C VAL A 75 -0.83 4.80 -6.78
N CYS A 76 -1.52 3.72 -7.12
CA CYS A 76 -1.15 2.36 -6.80
C CYS A 76 -0.60 1.72 -8.08
N LEU A 77 0.68 1.38 -8.10
CA LEU A 77 1.36 0.77 -9.23
C LEU A 77 1.09 -0.74 -9.25
N LEU A 78 0.87 -1.30 -10.44
CA LEU A 78 0.81 -2.74 -10.69
C LEU A 78 2.15 -3.23 -11.23
N ALA A 79 2.70 -4.23 -10.57
CA ALA A 79 3.84 -4.99 -11.07
C ALA A 79 3.58 -6.49 -10.93
N THR A 80 4.28 -7.32 -11.70
CA THR A 80 4.12 -8.78 -11.64
C THR A 80 5.47 -9.50 -11.60
N LYS A 81 5.49 -10.65 -10.93
CA LYS A 81 6.52 -11.68 -11.01
C LYS A 81 5.90 -12.86 -11.76
N GLY A 82 6.60 -13.41 -12.75
CA GLY A 82 6.04 -14.44 -13.63
C GLY A 82 4.80 -13.98 -14.42
N HIS A 83 3.82 -14.86 -14.55
CA HIS A 83 2.62 -14.70 -15.38
C HIS A 83 1.32 -14.92 -14.58
N PRO A 84 1.03 -14.12 -13.53
CA PRO A 84 -0.18 -14.27 -12.74
C PRO A 84 -1.43 -14.06 -13.59
N LYS A 85 -2.46 -14.86 -13.34
CA LYS A 85 -3.72 -14.80 -14.09
C LYS A 85 -4.66 -13.73 -13.52
N ARG A 86 -5.00 -12.74 -14.35
CA ARG A 86 -6.08 -11.79 -14.07
C ARG A 86 -7.44 -12.50 -14.15
N GLN A 87 -8.30 -12.31 -13.14
CA GLN A 87 -9.64 -12.91 -13.07
C GLN A 87 -10.74 -12.01 -13.67
N ALA A 88 -10.65 -10.70 -13.46
CA ALA A 88 -11.66 -9.75 -13.93
C ALA A 88 -11.06 -8.68 -14.86
N ALA A 89 -11.79 -8.32 -15.92
CA ALA A 89 -11.39 -7.29 -16.88
C ALA A 89 -12.10 -5.96 -16.70
N ASN A 90 -13.16 -5.92 -15.89
CA ASN A 90 -14.04 -4.77 -15.68
C ASN A 90 -13.67 -3.93 -14.43
N ILE A 91 -12.47 -4.12 -13.88
CA ILE A 91 -12.01 -3.35 -12.72
C ILE A 91 -11.45 -2.00 -13.20
N HIS A 92 -12.14 -0.91 -12.85
CA HIS A 92 -11.74 0.43 -13.20
C HIS A 92 -10.67 0.98 -12.24
N GLN A 93 -9.76 1.82 -12.77
CA GLN A 93 -8.62 2.33 -12.02
C GLN A 93 -8.99 3.40 -10.97
N PHE A 94 -10.10 4.13 -11.14
CA PHE A 94 -10.44 5.20 -10.22
C PHE A 94 -10.93 4.68 -8.87
N ILE A 95 -10.38 5.28 -7.82
CA ILE A 95 -10.90 5.24 -6.46
C ILE A 95 -11.20 6.69 -6.09
N ILE A 96 -12.45 7.02 -5.77
CA ILE A 96 -12.85 8.39 -5.41
C ILE A 96 -13.43 8.36 -4.02
N SER A 97 -12.64 8.78 -3.03
CA SER A 97 -13.05 8.73 -1.63
C SER A 97 -12.46 9.87 -0.81
N PRO A 98 -13.10 10.24 0.32
CA PRO A 98 -12.52 11.18 1.26
C PRO A 98 -11.20 10.68 1.82
N ILE A 99 -10.25 11.59 2.07
CA ILE A 99 -9.08 11.25 2.88
C ILE A 99 -9.51 10.85 4.29
N GLU A 100 -8.77 9.95 4.95
CA GLU A 100 -9.09 9.51 6.30
C GLU A 100 -7.98 9.91 7.29
N ALA A 101 -7.55 8.98 8.15
CA ALA A 101 -6.38 9.16 9.00
C ALA A 101 -5.12 9.38 8.14
N HIS A 102 -4.10 10.00 8.73
CA HIS A 102 -2.88 10.33 8.02
C HIS A 102 -2.26 9.07 7.39
N SER A 103 -1.98 9.13 6.08
CA SER A 103 -1.47 8.02 5.28
C SER A 103 -2.38 6.79 5.11
N LYS A 104 -3.58 6.75 5.72
CA LYS A 104 -4.56 5.66 5.49
C LYS A 104 -4.99 5.67 4.02
N LYS A 105 -4.81 4.52 3.36
CA LYS A 105 -5.23 4.26 1.98
C LYS A 105 -6.70 3.79 1.97
N PRO A 106 -7.45 4.02 0.87
CA PRO A 106 -8.86 3.65 0.81
C PRO A 106 -9.05 2.14 0.88
N ASP A 107 -9.98 1.68 1.72
CA ASP A 107 -10.28 0.26 1.90
C ASP A 107 -10.77 -0.41 0.61
N GLU A 108 -11.45 0.35 -0.27
CA GLU A 108 -11.88 -0.07 -1.62
C GLU A 108 -10.73 -0.64 -2.48
N ALA A 109 -9.48 -0.22 -2.23
CA ALA A 109 -8.34 -0.77 -2.95
C ALA A 109 -8.18 -2.28 -2.74
N ARG A 110 -8.39 -2.76 -1.50
CA ARG A 110 -8.30 -4.20 -1.18
C ARG A 110 -9.39 -4.99 -1.90
N GLU A 111 -10.61 -4.46 -1.89
CA GLU A 111 -11.77 -5.05 -2.57
C GLU A 111 -11.51 -5.17 -4.08
N LYS A 112 -11.00 -4.10 -4.70
CA LYS A 112 -10.63 -4.11 -6.13
C LYS A 112 -9.50 -5.08 -6.44
N ILE A 113 -8.52 -5.25 -5.56
CA ILE A 113 -7.43 -6.23 -5.73
C ILE A 113 -8.01 -7.65 -5.74
N VAL A 114 -8.85 -7.98 -4.75
CA VAL A 114 -9.49 -9.30 -4.67
C VAL A 114 -10.42 -9.53 -5.87
N ALA A 115 -11.18 -8.53 -6.31
CA ALA A 115 -12.00 -8.65 -7.52
C ALA A 115 -11.16 -8.86 -8.79
N LEU A 116 -9.99 -8.21 -8.88
CA LEU A 116 -9.09 -8.30 -10.04
C LEU A 116 -8.37 -9.64 -10.12
N MET A 117 -7.86 -10.13 -8.98
CA MET A 117 -6.94 -11.28 -8.91
C MET A 117 -7.62 -12.57 -8.41
N GLY A 118 -8.83 -12.46 -7.85
CA GLY A 118 -9.53 -13.57 -7.19
C GLY A 118 -9.09 -13.78 -5.74
N ASP A 119 -9.68 -14.79 -5.12
CA ASP A 119 -9.40 -15.18 -3.75
C ASP A 119 -8.10 -16.00 -3.66
N LEU A 120 -6.95 -15.30 -3.71
CA LEU A 120 -5.59 -15.88 -3.62
C LEU A 120 -4.88 -15.49 -2.31
N PRO A 121 -3.88 -16.26 -1.83
CA PRO A 121 -3.04 -15.81 -0.72
C PRO A 121 -2.46 -14.41 -0.96
N ARG A 122 -2.49 -13.56 0.07
CA ARG A 122 -2.14 -12.14 -0.04
C ARG A 122 -1.61 -11.61 1.28
N VAL A 123 -0.63 -10.73 1.21
CA VAL A 123 -0.04 -10.04 2.37
C VAL A 123 -0.01 -8.54 2.13
N GLU A 124 -0.37 -7.75 3.14
CA GLU A 124 -0.18 -6.31 3.18
C GLU A 124 1.06 -5.96 4.00
N LEU A 125 2.07 -5.38 3.35
CA LEU A 125 3.28 -4.90 4.00
C LEU A 125 3.10 -3.45 4.48
N PHE A 126 3.74 -3.11 5.60
CA PHE A 126 3.60 -1.83 6.31
C PHE A 126 2.15 -1.55 6.75
N ALA A 127 1.40 -2.61 7.06
CA ALA A 127 0.01 -2.55 7.47
C ALA A 127 -0.12 -1.86 8.84
N ARG A 128 -1.26 -1.18 9.02
CA ARG A 128 -1.69 -0.60 10.31
C ARG A 128 -3.02 -1.16 10.80
N GLN A 129 -3.60 -2.09 10.04
CA GLN A 129 -4.89 -2.69 10.27
C GLN A 129 -4.80 -4.16 9.85
N THR A 130 -5.69 -4.99 10.40
CA THR A 130 -5.79 -6.43 10.12
C THR A 130 -7.08 -6.73 9.34
N PRO A 131 -7.16 -6.36 8.05
CA PRO A 131 -8.35 -6.61 7.26
C PRO A 131 -8.58 -8.13 7.11
N PRO A 132 -9.83 -8.62 7.22
CA PRO A 132 -10.12 -10.04 7.08
C PRO A 132 -9.62 -10.63 5.76
N GLY A 133 -8.99 -11.80 5.83
CA GLY A 133 -8.47 -12.50 4.65
C GLY A 133 -7.19 -11.91 4.05
N TRP A 134 -6.49 -11.05 4.79
CA TRP A 134 -5.14 -10.58 4.45
C TRP A 134 -4.16 -10.97 5.54
N ASP A 135 -3.04 -11.55 5.13
CA ASP A 135 -1.86 -11.56 5.98
C ASP A 135 -1.30 -10.15 6.10
N VAL A 136 -0.64 -9.86 7.22
CA VAL A 136 -0.12 -8.52 7.50
C VAL A 136 1.29 -8.57 8.05
N TRP A 137 2.07 -7.56 7.69
CA TRP A 137 3.34 -7.24 8.33
C TRP A 137 3.42 -5.72 8.51
N GLY A 138 3.67 -5.26 9.73
CA GLY A 138 3.75 -3.83 10.03
C GLY A 138 3.91 -3.55 11.52
N ASN A 139 4.35 -2.35 11.86
CA ASN A 139 4.64 -1.95 13.25
C ASN A 139 3.41 -1.68 14.13
N GLU A 140 2.26 -1.48 13.52
CA GLU A 140 1.01 -1.15 14.23
C GLU A 140 0.05 -2.35 14.26
N VAL A 141 0.53 -3.55 13.91
CA VAL A 141 -0.24 -4.80 13.89
C VAL A 141 0.60 -5.96 14.42
N GLU A 142 -0.06 -6.99 14.93
CA GLU A 142 0.59 -8.28 15.15
C GLU A 142 0.82 -8.94 13.78
N SER A 143 2.09 -9.14 13.42
CA SER A 143 2.46 -9.67 12.10
C SER A 143 2.07 -11.14 11.97
N THR A 144 1.43 -11.51 10.87
CA THR A 144 0.99 -12.89 10.59
C THR A 144 1.98 -13.67 9.72
N VAL A 145 2.97 -12.98 9.17
CA VAL A 145 4.10 -13.57 8.42
C VAL A 145 5.40 -13.43 9.22
N PRO A 146 6.41 -14.27 8.94
CA PRO A 146 7.72 -14.15 9.59
C PRO A 146 8.27 -12.74 9.48
N ASP A 147 8.81 -12.23 10.59
CA ASP A 147 9.49 -10.95 10.56
C ASP A 147 10.78 -11.05 9.74
N PHE A 148 11.13 -9.98 9.04
CA PHE A 148 12.29 -9.95 8.15
C PHE A 148 13.62 -9.77 8.89
N GLY A 149 13.61 -9.89 10.22
CA GLY A 149 14.77 -9.57 11.06
C GLY A 149 15.16 -8.09 11.01
N THR A 150 14.23 -7.24 10.55
CA THR A 150 14.38 -5.79 10.44
C THR A 150 13.24 -5.13 11.18
N ASN A 151 13.52 -4.19 12.06
CA ASN A 151 12.46 -3.34 12.61
C ASN A 151 11.81 -2.60 11.45
N CYS A 152 10.51 -2.83 11.22
CA CYS A 152 9.70 -1.92 10.41
C CYS A 152 9.96 -0.49 10.92
N PRO A 153 9.87 0.57 10.09
CA PRO A 153 10.16 1.91 10.55
C PRO A 153 9.07 2.40 11.49
N GLU A 154 9.45 2.78 12.71
CA GLU A 154 8.53 3.44 13.63
C GLU A 154 8.04 4.75 12.99
N VAL A 155 6.73 4.99 13.03
CA VAL A 155 6.14 6.26 12.60
C VAL A 155 6.33 7.24 13.76
N PRO A 156 7.07 8.35 13.61
CA PRO A 156 7.18 9.34 14.68
C PRO A 156 5.81 9.97 14.90
N GLY A 157 5.15 9.68 16.02
CA GLY A 157 3.94 10.40 16.45
C GLY A 157 2.72 9.59 16.90
N ALA A 158 2.75 8.26 16.94
CA ALA A 158 1.71 7.51 17.63
C ALA A 158 1.97 7.60 19.15
N ARG A 159 1.35 8.59 19.81
CA ARG A 159 1.25 8.56 21.27
C ARG A 159 0.54 7.27 21.65
N LYS A 160 1.21 6.39 22.39
CA LYS A 160 0.52 5.33 23.15
C LYS A 160 -0.49 6.05 24.04
N GLU A 161 -1.78 5.80 23.82
CA GLU A 161 -2.77 6.09 24.85
C GLU A 161 -2.34 5.29 26.08
N VAL A 162 -1.96 6.02 27.11
CA VAL A 162 -1.66 5.46 28.42
C VAL A 162 -3.01 5.19 29.05
N ASP A 163 -3.26 3.94 29.43
CA ASP A 163 -4.44 3.53 30.20
C ASP A 163 -4.71 4.53 31.34
N PRO A 164 -5.97 4.98 31.54
CA PRO A 164 -6.28 5.79 32.68
C PRO A 164 -6.10 4.94 33.95
N CYS A 165 -5.21 5.41 34.81
CA CYS A 165 -4.96 4.85 36.14
C CYS A 165 -6.28 4.60 36.88
N PRO A 166 -6.51 3.42 37.48
CA PRO A 166 -7.71 3.16 38.25
C PRO A 166 -7.68 3.96 39.56
N MET A 167 -8.77 4.69 39.82
CA MET A 167 -9.15 5.14 41.16
C MET A 167 -9.99 4.07 41.83
#